data_AF-Q20369-F1
#
_entry.id   AF-Q20369-F1
#
_cell.length_a   1.000
_cell.length_b   1.000
_cell.length_c   1.000
_cell.angle_alpha   90.00
_cell.angle_beta   90.00
_cell.angle_gamma   90.00
#
_symmetry.space_group_name_H-M   'P 1'
#
loop_
_entity.id
_entity.type
_entity.pdbx_description
1 polymer ?
#
loop_
_entity_poly.entity_id
_entity_poly.type
_entity_poly.pdbx_seq_one_letter_code
_entity_poly.pdbx_strand_id
1 'polypeptide(L)'
;MDHGRRRLHSGSTPRGGERPAKRERISVEEQQSQEIRNLKRKLEEARQREDKYIKNEQLHHTAMRSKQQRIERMEKSMESTNRKMYATQCRLNDMENIYDDLEMESKIMADFIDHYYDSRNITEEDRDELQDKLDEEAANYRDLEDRIKEVRHRDRYMKTVETERKRTTFYRKKMLELAEQLQFEQQEVTGETPLWKLCEICAHQFSHSDEYVPRVLVCGHTLCTSCIEKLDVGDGIRCPFCRTWTNMKRIEALPKNFQILQM
;
A
#
# COMPACT_ATOMS: atom_id res chain seq x y z
N MET A 1 -32.48 -25.42 -73.72
CA MET A 1 -32.99 -26.80 -73.86
C MET A 1 -34.49 -26.69 -73.71
N ASP A 2 -35.36 -26.87 -74.68
CA ASP A 2 -35.30 -27.58 -75.96
C ASP A 2 -36.21 -26.85 -76.98
N HIS A 3 -35.89 -27.01 -78.27
CA HIS A 3 -36.43 -26.28 -79.42
C HIS A 3 -37.57 -27.04 -80.14
N GLY A 4 -38.40 -26.31 -80.89
CA GLY A 4 -38.98 -26.82 -82.15
C GLY A 4 -40.50 -26.92 -82.22
N ARG A 5 -41.18 -26.73 -83.35
CA ARG A 5 -40.83 -26.15 -84.67
C ARG A 5 -42.16 -25.90 -85.40
N ARG A 6 -42.15 -24.90 -86.31
CA ARG A 6 -43.22 -24.47 -87.22
C ARG A 6 -43.73 -25.60 -88.14
N ARG A 7 -44.93 -25.43 -88.72
CA ARG A 7 -45.12 -25.52 -90.20
C ARG A 7 -46.39 -24.79 -90.69
N LEU A 8 -46.19 -24.09 -91.79
CA LEU A 8 -47.12 -23.30 -92.61
C LEU A 8 -47.45 -24.06 -93.91
N HIS A 9 -48.46 -23.56 -94.64
CA HIS A 9 -48.82 -23.78 -96.07
C HIS A 9 -49.60 -25.07 -96.36
N SER A 10 -50.55 -25.16 -97.30
CA SER A 10 -51.01 -24.38 -98.47
C SER A 10 -52.41 -24.95 -98.82
N GLY A 11 -53.42 -24.23 -99.32
CA GLY A 11 -53.43 -23.50 -100.58
C GLY A 11 -53.73 -24.44 -101.76
N SER A 12 -55.01 -24.73 -102.04
CA SER A 12 -55.46 -25.27 -103.33
C SER A 12 -56.92 -24.91 -103.62
N THR A 13 -57.06 -24.01 -104.59
CA THR A 13 -58.28 -23.54 -105.29
C THR A 13 -58.95 -24.64 -106.12
N PRO A 14 -60.29 -24.72 -106.15
CA PRO A 14 -61.02 -25.30 -107.27
C PRO A 14 -61.52 -24.22 -108.23
N ARG A 15 -61.33 -24.51 -109.52
CA ARG A 15 -61.72 -23.74 -110.70
C ARG A 15 -63.22 -23.39 -110.72
N GLY A 16 -63.50 -22.19 -111.19
CA GLY A 16 -64.82 -21.77 -111.63
C GLY A 16 -65.30 -22.56 -112.86
N GLY A 17 -66.59 -22.81 -112.88
CA GLY A 17 -67.36 -23.26 -114.04
C GLY A 17 -68.67 -22.49 -114.02
N GLU A 18 -68.77 -21.53 -114.93
CA GLU A 18 -69.85 -20.57 -115.09
C GLU A 18 -71.16 -21.25 -115.49
N ARG A 19 -72.27 -20.89 -114.83
CA ARG A 19 -73.60 -20.82 -115.46
C ARG A 19 -74.33 -19.58 -114.94
N PRO A 20 -75.00 -18.81 -115.82
CA PRO A 20 -75.63 -17.56 -115.44
C PRO A 20 -76.80 -17.85 -114.50
N ALA A 21 -76.80 -17.16 -113.36
CA ALA A 21 -77.92 -17.12 -112.44
C ALA A 21 -79.18 -16.70 -113.20
N LYS A 22 -80.16 -17.60 -113.26
CA LYS A 22 -81.56 -17.16 -113.30
C LYS A 22 -81.70 -16.25 -112.07
N ARG A 23 -81.77 -14.94 -112.31
CA ARG A 23 -82.27 -13.97 -111.33
C ARG A 23 -83.72 -14.36 -111.09
N GLU A 24 -83.93 -15.36 -110.23
CA GLU A 24 -85.12 -15.40 -109.41
C GLU A 24 -85.15 -14.03 -108.76
N ARG A 25 -86.15 -13.24 -109.14
CA ARG A 25 -86.55 -12.09 -108.36
C ARG A 25 -86.97 -12.69 -107.02
N ILE A 26 -85.99 -12.82 -106.14
CA ILE A 26 -86.21 -13.04 -104.72
C ILE A 26 -87.23 -11.97 -104.37
N SER A 27 -88.41 -12.41 -103.93
CA SER A 27 -89.44 -11.48 -103.47
C SER A 27 -88.79 -10.50 -102.50
N VAL A 28 -89.21 -9.23 -102.51
CA VAL A 28 -88.75 -8.24 -101.52
C VAL A 28 -88.85 -8.84 -100.10
N GLU A 29 -89.85 -9.68 -99.86
CA GLU A 29 -90.06 -10.42 -98.61
C GLU A 29 -88.95 -11.42 -98.28
N GLU A 30 -88.35 -12.07 -99.28
CA GLU A 30 -87.33 -13.09 -99.06
C GLU A 30 -85.92 -12.50 -98.93
N GLN A 31 -85.65 -11.36 -99.60
CA GLN A 31 -84.48 -10.53 -99.28
C GLN A 31 -84.57 -10.01 -97.84
N GLN A 32 -85.73 -9.46 -97.44
CA GLN A 32 -85.99 -9.04 -96.07
C GLN A 32 -85.85 -10.20 -95.08
N SER A 33 -86.34 -11.39 -95.42
CA SER A 33 -86.20 -12.58 -94.56
C SER A 33 -84.74 -13.03 -94.39
N GLN A 34 -83.94 -12.99 -95.46
CA GLN A 34 -82.50 -13.27 -95.39
C GLN A 34 -81.76 -12.21 -94.57
N GLU A 35 -82.10 -10.94 -94.74
CA GLU A 35 -81.53 -9.83 -93.97
C GLU A 35 -81.87 -9.95 -92.48
N ILE A 36 -83.13 -10.23 -92.14
CA ILE A 36 -83.57 -10.50 -90.77
C ILE A 36 -82.80 -11.69 -90.17
N ARG A 37 -82.61 -12.80 -90.92
CA ARG A 37 -81.81 -13.94 -90.46
C ARG A 37 -80.35 -13.55 -90.18
N ASN A 38 -79.75 -12.79 -91.09
CA ASN A 38 -78.38 -12.30 -90.92
C ASN A 38 -78.24 -11.34 -89.73
N LEU A 39 -79.19 -10.44 -89.54
CA LEU A 39 -79.24 -9.52 -88.41
C LEU A 39 -79.44 -10.28 -87.09
N LYS A 40 -80.33 -11.28 -87.05
CA LYS A 40 -80.50 -12.16 -85.87
C LYS A 40 -79.20 -12.90 -85.52
N ARG A 41 -78.49 -13.46 -86.51
CA ARG A 41 -77.19 -14.11 -86.28
C ARG A 41 -76.15 -13.11 -85.75
N LYS A 42 -76.02 -11.93 -86.35
CA LYS A 42 -75.09 -10.89 -85.87
C LYS A 42 -75.43 -10.41 -84.45
N LEU A 43 -76.73 -10.29 -84.14
CA LEU A 43 -77.20 -9.94 -82.80
C LEU A 43 -76.81 -11.02 -81.79
N GLU A 44 -76.98 -12.30 -82.14
CA GLU A 44 -76.60 -13.43 -81.29
C GLU A 44 -75.08 -13.50 -81.07
N GLU A 45 -74.28 -13.31 -82.14
CA GLU A 45 -72.82 -13.23 -82.03
C GLU A 45 -72.33 -12.04 -81.21
N ALA A 46 -73.05 -10.92 -81.23
CA ALA A 46 -72.77 -9.76 -80.40
C ALA A 46 -73.10 -10.05 -78.93
N ARG A 47 -74.27 -10.65 -78.64
CA ARG A 47 -74.67 -11.09 -77.29
C ARG A 47 -73.66 -12.07 -76.70
N GLN A 48 -73.23 -13.07 -77.45
CA GLN A 48 -72.22 -14.03 -76.98
C GLN A 48 -70.85 -13.39 -76.71
N ARG A 49 -70.49 -12.34 -77.47
CA ARG A 49 -69.26 -11.55 -77.21
C ARG A 49 -69.40 -10.73 -75.95
N GLU A 50 -70.55 -10.11 -75.74
CA GLU A 50 -70.89 -9.35 -74.54
C GLU A 50 -70.89 -10.25 -73.29
N ASP A 51 -71.53 -11.42 -73.33
CA ASP A 51 -71.53 -12.40 -72.24
C ASP A 51 -70.11 -12.87 -71.89
N LYS A 52 -69.27 -13.14 -72.90
CA LYS A 52 -67.85 -13.48 -72.69
C LYS A 52 -67.09 -12.34 -72.03
N TYR A 53 -67.35 -11.10 -72.44
CA TYR A 53 -66.73 -9.92 -71.86
C TYR A 53 -67.13 -9.76 -70.38
N ILE A 54 -68.43 -9.83 -70.07
CA ILE A 54 -68.96 -9.77 -68.70
C ILE A 54 -68.35 -10.87 -67.82
N LYS A 55 -68.27 -12.11 -68.34
CA LYS A 55 -67.67 -13.22 -67.60
C LYS A 55 -66.18 -13.01 -67.32
N ASN A 56 -65.43 -12.49 -68.28
CA ASN A 56 -64.00 -12.18 -68.10
C ASN A 56 -63.79 -11.03 -67.11
N GLU A 57 -64.64 -10.01 -67.13
CA GLU A 57 -64.59 -8.90 -66.18
C GLU A 57 -64.90 -9.36 -64.75
N GLN A 58 -65.90 -10.23 -64.57
CA GLN A 58 -66.20 -10.87 -63.29
C GLN A 58 -65.03 -11.74 -62.77
N LEU A 59 -64.40 -12.53 -63.65
CA LEU A 59 -63.20 -13.30 -63.32
C LEU A 59 -62.02 -12.40 -62.91
N HIS A 60 -61.81 -11.29 -63.63
CA HIS A 60 -60.78 -10.31 -63.28
C HIS A 60 -61.06 -9.66 -61.92
N HIS A 61 -62.29 -9.23 -61.66
CA HIS A 61 -62.68 -8.61 -60.40
C HIS A 61 -62.53 -9.59 -59.21
N THR A 62 -62.93 -10.85 -59.37
CA THR A 62 -62.75 -11.88 -58.33
C THR A 62 -61.26 -12.21 -58.09
N ALA A 63 -60.44 -12.29 -59.14
CA ALA A 63 -58.99 -12.47 -59.00
C ALA A 63 -58.33 -11.28 -58.30
N MET A 64 -58.72 -10.04 -58.63
CA MET A 64 -58.23 -8.83 -57.97
C MET A 64 -58.64 -8.80 -56.49
N ARG A 65 -59.89 -9.15 -56.16
CA ARG A 65 -60.35 -9.24 -54.77
C ARG A 65 -59.58 -10.29 -53.96
N SER A 66 -59.28 -11.44 -54.56
CA SER A 66 -58.46 -12.49 -53.92
C SER A 66 -57.02 -12.02 -53.65
N LYS A 67 -56.40 -11.33 -54.63
CA LYS A 67 -55.07 -10.71 -54.44
C LYS A 67 -55.09 -9.65 -53.34
N GLN A 68 -56.11 -8.79 -53.32
CA GLN A 68 -56.25 -7.75 -52.30
C GLN A 68 -56.38 -8.36 -50.89
N GLN A 69 -57.21 -9.38 -50.73
CA GLN A 69 -57.32 -10.11 -49.45
C GLN A 69 -55.99 -10.74 -49.02
N ARG A 70 -55.18 -11.23 -49.96
CA ARG A 70 -53.85 -11.76 -49.66
C ARG A 70 -52.89 -10.66 -49.20
N ILE A 71 -52.94 -9.48 -49.82
CA ILE A 71 -52.16 -8.31 -49.39
C ILE A 71 -52.56 -7.92 -47.96
N GLU A 72 -53.85 -7.75 -47.68
CA GLU A 72 -54.35 -7.38 -46.34
C GLU A 72 -53.93 -8.40 -45.26
N ARG A 73 -53.92 -9.70 -45.58
CA ARG A 73 -53.43 -10.74 -44.65
C ARG A 73 -51.94 -10.62 -44.39
N MET A 74 -51.14 -10.37 -45.43
CA MET A 74 -49.70 -10.17 -45.28
C MET A 74 -49.40 -8.91 -44.48
N GLU A 75 -50.10 -7.80 -44.72
CA GLU A 75 -49.98 -6.56 -43.96
C GLU A 75 -50.26 -6.77 -42.47
N LYS A 76 -51.39 -7.42 -42.13
CA LYS A 76 -51.71 -7.77 -40.73
C LYS A 76 -50.66 -8.66 -40.07
N SER A 77 -50.11 -9.62 -40.82
CA SER A 77 -49.02 -10.48 -40.33
C SER A 77 -47.76 -9.66 -40.08
N MET A 78 -47.38 -8.77 -41.01
CA MET A 78 -46.21 -7.90 -40.90
C MET A 78 -46.32 -6.96 -39.70
N GLU A 79 -47.49 -6.36 -39.46
CA GLU A 79 -47.71 -5.53 -38.28
C GLU A 79 -47.57 -6.34 -36.98
N SER A 80 -48.11 -7.56 -36.95
CA SER A 80 -47.99 -8.45 -35.79
C SER A 80 -46.53 -8.83 -35.52
N THR A 81 -45.75 -9.15 -36.56
CA THR A 81 -44.32 -9.43 -36.42
C THR A 81 -43.52 -8.20 -36.00
N ASN A 82 -43.84 -7.02 -36.55
CA ASN A 82 -43.18 -5.77 -36.17
C ASN A 82 -43.44 -5.43 -34.69
N ARG A 83 -44.68 -5.57 -34.20
CA ARG A 83 -45.00 -5.40 -32.78
C ARG A 83 -44.16 -6.33 -31.88
N LYS A 84 -44.02 -7.60 -32.27
CA LYS A 84 -43.17 -8.56 -31.54
C LYS A 84 -41.69 -8.19 -31.59
N MET A 85 -41.20 -7.71 -32.74
CA MET A 85 -39.82 -7.26 -32.90
C MET A 85 -39.51 -6.07 -31.98
N TYR A 86 -40.38 -5.04 -31.95
CA TYR A 86 -40.23 -3.90 -31.04
C TYR A 86 -40.25 -4.35 -29.57
N ALA A 87 -41.16 -5.22 -29.17
CA ALA A 87 -41.21 -5.76 -27.81
C ALA A 87 -39.97 -6.59 -27.44
N THR A 88 -39.34 -7.27 -28.40
CA THR A 88 -38.06 -7.96 -28.19
C THR A 88 -36.90 -6.96 -28.09
N GLN A 89 -36.90 -5.90 -28.90
CA GLN A 89 -35.88 -4.86 -28.83
C GLN A 89 -35.89 -4.15 -27.47
N CYS A 90 -37.07 -3.78 -26.95
CA CYS A 90 -37.17 -3.19 -25.62
C CYS A 90 -36.58 -4.11 -24.55
N ARG A 91 -36.89 -5.42 -24.61
CA ARG A 91 -36.32 -6.41 -23.69
C ARG A 91 -34.80 -6.57 -23.82
N LEU A 92 -34.25 -6.46 -25.03
CA LEU A 92 -32.79 -6.49 -25.23
C LEU A 92 -32.13 -5.27 -24.58
N ASN A 93 -32.68 -4.07 -24.79
CA ASN A 93 -32.15 -2.87 -24.15
C ASN A 93 -32.25 -2.94 -22.62
N ASP A 94 -33.36 -3.47 -22.08
CA ASP A 94 -33.51 -3.66 -20.62
C ASP A 94 -32.45 -4.65 -20.09
N MET A 95 -32.18 -5.73 -20.83
CA MET A 95 -31.14 -6.71 -20.47
C MET A 95 -29.72 -6.14 -20.56
N GLU A 96 -29.44 -5.28 -21.55
CA GLU A 96 -28.15 -4.58 -21.68
C GLU A 96 -27.90 -3.68 -20.46
N ASN A 97 -28.90 -2.89 -20.04
CA ASN A 97 -28.76 -2.05 -18.84
C ASN A 97 -28.49 -2.89 -17.58
N ILE A 98 -29.19 -4.02 -17.40
CA ILE A 98 -28.95 -4.93 -16.27
C ILE A 98 -27.54 -5.53 -16.32
N TYR A 99 -27.04 -5.83 -17.52
CA TYR A 99 -25.69 -6.36 -17.69
C TYR A 99 -24.63 -5.32 -17.30
N ASP A 100 -24.80 -4.07 -17.74
CA ASP A 100 -23.90 -2.97 -17.39
C ASP A 100 -23.88 -2.70 -15.88
N ASP A 101 -25.04 -2.75 -15.22
CA ASP A 101 -25.16 -2.64 -13.75
C ASP A 101 -24.42 -3.78 -13.04
N LEU A 102 -24.63 -5.03 -13.47
CA LEU A 102 -23.94 -6.20 -12.91
C LEU A 102 -22.42 -6.15 -13.15
N GLU A 103 -21.98 -5.65 -14.30
CA GLU A 103 -20.56 -5.47 -14.59
C GLU A 103 -19.92 -4.44 -13.65
N MET A 104 -20.62 -3.33 -13.39
CA MET A 104 -20.19 -2.32 -12.43
C MET A 104 -20.09 -2.90 -11.01
N GLU A 105 -21.11 -3.64 -10.56
CA GLU A 105 -21.10 -4.30 -9.24
C GLU A 105 -19.95 -5.31 -9.12
N SER A 106 -19.68 -6.07 -10.19
CA SER A 106 -18.56 -7.03 -10.24
C SER A 106 -17.20 -6.33 -10.08
N LYS A 107 -16.99 -5.19 -10.75
CA LYS A 107 -15.77 -4.38 -10.61
C LYS A 107 -15.60 -3.85 -9.19
N ILE A 108 -16.67 -3.29 -8.62
CA ILE A 108 -16.67 -2.80 -7.23
C ILE A 108 -16.31 -3.94 -6.25
N MET A 109 -16.88 -5.13 -6.45
CA MET A 109 -16.59 -6.30 -5.62
C MET A 109 -15.13 -6.75 -5.74
N ALA A 110 -14.57 -6.74 -6.95
CA ALA A 110 -13.16 -7.06 -7.17
C ALA A 110 -12.23 -6.09 -6.41
N ASP A 111 -12.48 -4.78 -6.52
CA ASP A 111 -11.71 -3.76 -5.80
C ASP A 111 -11.80 -3.93 -4.27
N PHE A 112 -12.98 -4.29 -3.74
CA PHE A 112 -13.15 -4.59 -2.32
C PHE A 112 -12.37 -5.82 -1.87
N ILE A 113 -12.34 -6.86 -2.70
CA ILE A 113 -11.61 -8.10 -2.43
C ILE A 113 -10.10 -7.80 -2.41
N ASP A 114 -9.59 -7.05 -3.38
CA ASP A 114 -8.18 -6.66 -3.46
C ASP A 114 -7.77 -5.86 -2.21
N HIS A 115 -8.56 -4.82 -1.84
CA HIS A 115 -8.31 -4.05 -0.63
C HIS A 115 -8.33 -4.91 0.65
N TYR A 116 -9.23 -5.89 0.74
CA TYR A 116 -9.30 -6.80 1.88
C TYR A 116 -8.03 -7.66 1.99
N TYR A 117 -7.54 -8.21 0.88
CA TYR A 117 -6.32 -9.00 0.88
C TYR A 117 -5.08 -8.15 1.16
N ASP A 118 -4.99 -6.94 0.61
CA ASP A 118 -3.89 -6.01 0.90
C ASP A 118 -3.85 -5.62 2.38
N SER A 119 -5.00 -5.22 2.94
CA SER A 119 -5.11 -4.89 4.37
C SER A 119 -4.74 -6.09 5.24
N ARG A 120 -5.14 -7.31 4.85
CA ARG A 120 -4.79 -8.52 5.58
C ARG A 120 -3.28 -8.78 5.52
N ASN A 121 -2.65 -8.68 4.35
CA ASN A 121 -1.21 -8.88 4.19
C ASN A 121 -0.42 -7.92 5.08
N ILE A 122 -0.80 -6.63 5.13
CA ILE A 122 -0.18 -5.65 6.03
C ILE A 122 -0.29 -6.09 7.49
N THR A 123 -1.47 -6.55 7.94
CA THR A 123 -1.63 -7.04 9.31
C THR A 123 -0.84 -8.32 9.60
N GLU A 124 -0.59 -9.15 8.59
CA GLU A 124 0.26 -10.34 8.71
C GLU A 124 1.74 -9.93 8.84
N GLU A 125 2.20 -8.97 8.03
CA GLU A 125 3.55 -8.39 8.12
C GLU A 125 3.80 -7.70 9.47
N ASP A 126 2.87 -6.85 9.93
CA ASP A 126 2.94 -6.17 11.23
C ASP A 126 3.02 -7.19 12.39
N ARG A 127 2.29 -8.30 12.29
CA ARG A 127 2.31 -9.37 13.28
C ARG A 127 3.66 -10.08 13.29
N ASP A 128 4.21 -10.36 12.13
CA ASP A 128 5.51 -11.03 12.00
C ASP A 128 6.64 -10.12 12.54
N GLU A 129 6.60 -8.80 12.25
CA GLU A 129 7.53 -7.83 12.84
C GLU A 129 7.41 -7.74 14.37
N LEU A 130 6.19 -7.79 14.91
CA LEU A 130 5.97 -7.82 16.36
C LEU A 130 6.49 -9.12 17.00
N GLN A 131 6.37 -10.24 16.29
CA GLN A 131 6.88 -11.53 16.75
C GLN A 131 8.41 -11.53 16.80
N ASP A 132 9.08 -10.98 15.78
CA ASP A 132 10.54 -10.84 15.76
C ASP A 132 11.05 -9.97 16.93
N LYS A 133 10.38 -8.85 17.21
CA LYS A 133 10.70 -7.99 18.37
C LYS A 133 10.51 -8.73 19.70
N LEU A 134 9.45 -9.54 19.82
CA LEU A 134 9.21 -10.34 21.02
C LEU A 134 10.29 -11.40 21.23
N ASP A 135 10.76 -12.02 20.15
CA ASP A 135 11.83 -13.02 20.20
C ASP A 135 13.19 -12.41 20.54
N GLU A 136 13.48 -11.19 20.04
CA GLU A 136 14.65 -10.39 20.42
C GLU A 136 14.63 -10.03 21.92
N GLU A 137 13.51 -9.50 22.41
CA GLU A 137 13.34 -9.20 23.83
C GLU A 137 13.49 -10.46 24.69
N ALA A 138 12.89 -11.58 24.29
CA ALA A 138 13.04 -12.85 24.99
C ALA A 138 14.50 -13.33 25.02
N ALA A 139 15.28 -13.08 23.97
CA ALA A 139 16.72 -13.36 23.96
C ALA A 139 17.49 -12.47 24.94
N ASN A 140 17.17 -11.17 24.98
CA ASN A 140 17.76 -10.22 25.92
C ASN A 140 17.48 -10.59 27.38
N TYR A 141 16.25 -11.01 27.70
CA TYR A 141 15.92 -11.50 29.04
C TYR A 141 16.71 -12.75 29.42
N ARG A 142 16.89 -13.70 28.50
CA ARG A 142 17.71 -14.91 28.76
C ARG A 142 19.17 -14.55 29.03
N ASP A 143 19.78 -13.67 28.24
CA ASP A 143 21.15 -13.17 28.48
C ASP A 143 21.26 -12.49 29.86
N LEU A 144 20.30 -11.64 30.21
CA LEU A 144 20.28 -10.96 31.49
C LEU A 144 20.16 -11.96 32.66
N GLU A 145 19.32 -12.98 32.54
CA GLU A 145 19.21 -14.05 33.53
C GLU A 145 20.53 -14.80 33.72
N ASP A 146 21.24 -15.11 32.63
CA ASP A 146 22.53 -15.80 32.70
C ASP A 146 23.62 -14.91 33.34
N ARG A 147 23.66 -13.63 33.00
CA ARG A 147 24.55 -12.65 33.67
C ARG A 147 24.23 -12.51 35.15
N ILE A 148 22.95 -12.53 35.54
CA ILE A 148 22.55 -12.54 36.95
C ILE A 148 23.01 -13.83 37.65
N LYS A 149 22.95 -14.98 36.97
CA LYS A 149 23.48 -16.25 37.49
C LYS A 149 24.99 -16.20 37.71
N GLU A 150 25.76 -15.55 36.84
CA GLU A 150 27.22 -15.36 37.04
C GLU A 150 27.52 -14.55 38.30
N VAL A 151 26.72 -13.50 38.56
CA VAL A 151 26.83 -12.67 39.77
C VAL A 151 26.39 -13.44 41.03
N ARG A 152 25.77 -14.64 40.94
CA ARG A 152 25.44 -15.46 42.13
C ARG A 152 26.66 -15.84 42.96
N HIS A 153 27.88 -15.77 42.43
CA HIS A 153 29.10 -15.90 43.24
C HIS A 153 29.46 -14.61 44.01
N ARG A 154 28.52 -13.68 44.17
CA ARG A 154 28.63 -12.45 44.96
C ARG A 154 29.30 -12.70 46.30
N ASP A 155 28.85 -13.70 47.05
CA ASP A 155 29.39 -13.96 48.38
C ASP A 155 30.85 -14.39 48.34
N ARG A 156 31.26 -15.18 47.34
CA ARG A 156 32.65 -15.58 47.14
C ARG A 156 33.51 -14.39 46.75
N TYR A 157 33.07 -13.58 45.79
CA TYR A 157 33.78 -12.38 45.36
C TYR A 157 33.94 -11.37 46.50
N MET A 158 32.85 -11.07 47.20
CA MET A 158 32.85 -10.17 48.35
C MET A 158 33.75 -10.69 49.48
N LYS A 159 33.76 -12.00 49.72
CA LYS A 159 34.67 -12.62 50.69
C LYS A 159 36.14 -12.43 50.30
N THR A 160 36.49 -12.59 49.01
CA THR A 160 37.85 -12.34 48.51
C THR A 160 38.26 -10.87 48.69
N VAL A 161 37.40 -9.94 48.32
CA VAL A 161 37.62 -8.49 48.51
C VAL A 161 37.85 -8.17 49.99
N GLU A 162 37.05 -8.76 50.87
CA GLU A 162 37.16 -8.53 52.32
C GLU A 162 38.46 -9.14 52.90
N THR A 163 38.90 -10.31 52.42
CA THR A 163 40.19 -10.89 52.82
C THR A 163 41.38 -10.02 52.41
N GLU A 164 41.36 -9.46 51.20
CA GLU A 164 42.42 -8.56 50.73
C GLU A 164 42.42 -7.24 51.51
N ARG A 165 41.24 -6.66 51.79
CA ARG A 165 41.13 -5.47 52.66
C ARG A 165 41.74 -5.70 54.05
N LYS A 166 41.45 -6.85 54.67
CA LYS A 166 42.04 -7.23 55.97
C LYS A 166 43.57 -7.37 55.87
N ARG A 167 44.09 -8.00 54.81
CA ARG A 167 45.54 -8.12 54.56
C ARG A 167 46.20 -6.75 54.43
N THR A 168 45.68 -5.87 53.58
CA THR A 168 46.22 -4.51 53.39
C THR A 168 46.21 -3.73 54.71
N THR A 169 45.13 -3.83 55.49
CA THR A 169 45.01 -3.16 56.79
C THR A 169 46.04 -3.69 57.79
N PHE A 170 46.25 -5.01 57.84
CA PHE A 170 47.25 -5.64 58.69
C PHE A 170 48.67 -5.18 58.36
N TYR A 171 49.07 -5.22 57.08
CA TYR A 171 50.39 -4.77 56.66
C TYR A 171 50.59 -3.27 56.90
N ARG A 172 49.57 -2.44 56.69
CA ARG A 172 49.60 -1.02 57.03
C ARG A 172 49.90 -0.80 58.52
N LYS A 173 49.20 -1.53 59.41
CA LYS A 173 49.43 -1.44 60.86
C LYS A 173 50.86 -1.82 61.22
N LYS A 174 51.35 -2.96 60.72
CA LYS A 174 52.72 -3.44 60.96
C LYS A 174 53.78 -2.45 60.47
N MET A 175 53.55 -1.82 59.31
CA MET A 175 54.45 -0.80 58.77
C MET A 175 54.52 0.45 59.65
N LEU A 176 53.38 0.88 60.20
CA LEU A 176 53.34 2.02 61.13
C LEU A 176 54.05 1.70 62.45
N GLU A 177 53.83 0.51 63.02
CA GLU A 177 54.52 0.05 64.24
C GLU A 177 56.05 0.01 64.05
N LEU A 178 56.53 -0.51 62.91
CA LEU A 178 57.96 -0.53 62.61
C LEU A 178 58.54 0.88 62.42
N ALA A 179 57.78 1.78 61.78
CA ALA A 179 58.20 3.17 61.61
C ALA A 179 58.30 3.91 62.95
N GLU A 180 57.40 3.63 63.90
CA GLU A 180 57.43 4.18 65.26
C GLU A 180 58.66 3.67 66.05
N GLN A 181 58.98 2.37 65.95
CA GLN A 181 60.17 1.79 66.59
C GLN A 181 61.47 2.43 66.09
N LEU A 182 61.62 2.57 64.76
CA LEU A 182 62.80 3.21 64.16
C LEU A 182 62.95 4.67 64.59
N GLN A 183 61.84 5.38 64.82
CA GLN A 183 61.89 6.75 65.32
C GLN A 183 62.33 6.83 66.78
N PHE A 184 61.84 5.93 67.63
CA PHE A 184 62.23 5.88 69.04
C PHE A 184 63.75 5.61 69.17
N GLU A 185 64.28 4.65 68.41
CA GLU A 185 65.72 4.36 68.37
C GLU A 185 66.55 5.56 67.89
N GLN A 186 66.08 6.31 66.88
CA GLN A 186 66.75 7.53 66.42
C GLN A 186 66.74 8.64 67.48
N GLN A 187 65.63 8.81 68.21
CA GLN A 187 65.50 9.81 69.26
C GLN A 187 66.36 9.49 70.48
N GLU A 188 66.51 8.22 70.88
CA GLU A 188 67.42 7.84 71.97
C GLU A 188 68.89 8.13 71.63
N VAL A 189 69.28 7.93 70.37
CA VAL A 189 70.68 8.13 69.94
C VAL A 189 71.03 9.60 69.76
N THR A 190 70.10 10.43 69.29
CA THR A 190 70.39 11.85 68.97
C THR A 190 69.84 12.85 69.97
N GLY A 191 68.83 12.50 70.78
CA GLY A 191 68.17 13.43 71.70
C GLY A 191 67.47 14.61 71.02
N GLU A 192 67.47 14.66 69.69
CA GLU A 192 67.00 15.78 68.88
C GLU A 192 65.73 15.37 68.13
N THR A 193 64.74 16.29 68.09
CA THR A 193 63.54 16.07 67.26
C THR A 193 63.96 16.08 65.79
N PRO A 194 63.55 15.09 64.98
CA PRO A 194 63.93 15.04 63.58
C PRO A 194 63.56 16.34 62.86
N LEU A 195 64.50 16.93 62.11
CA LEU A 195 64.30 18.24 61.47
C LEU A 195 63.07 18.27 60.56
N TRP A 196 62.70 17.14 59.94
CA TRP A 196 61.51 17.02 59.09
C TRP A 196 60.17 17.12 59.86
N LYS A 197 60.19 16.99 61.20
CA LYS A 197 59.03 17.26 62.06
C LYS A 197 58.94 18.73 62.50
N LEU A 198 59.93 19.56 62.19
CA LEU A 198 59.96 20.97 62.58
C LEU A 198 59.66 21.87 61.39
N CYS A 199 58.99 22.99 61.63
CA CYS A 199 58.90 24.03 60.62
C CYS A 199 60.27 24.72 60.47
N GLU A 200 60.82 24.74 59.25
CA GLU A 200 62.12 25.36 58.96
C GLU A 200 62.17 26.89 59.21
N ILE A 201 61.03 27.54 59.50
CA ILE A 201 60.96 28.97 59.83
C ILE A 201 60.95 29.20 61.34
N CYS A 202 59.98 28.63 62.07
CA CYS A 202 59.84 28.88 63.51
C CYS A 202 60.48 27.81 64.40
N ALA A 203 61.03 26.74 63.81
CA ALA A 203 61.59 25.58 64.48
C ALA A 203 60.64 24.86 65.46
N HIS A 204 59.33 25.14 65.40
CA HIS A 204 58.33 24.43 66.20
C HIS A 204 57.94 23.11 65.53
N GLN A 205 57.65 22.11 66.36
CA GLN A 205 57.17 20.82 65.90
C GLN A 205 55.78 20.96 65.26
N PHE A 206 55.64 20.38 64.08
CA PHE A 206 54.36 20.26 63.40
C PHE A 206 53.39 19.44 64.24
N SER A 207 52.13 19.86 64.28
CA SER A 207 51.11 19.16 65.05
C SER A 207 49.73 19.28 64.41
N HIS A 208 48.75 18.59 64.99
CA HIS A 208 47.35 18.72 64.58
C HIS A 208 46.70 20.03 65.05
N SER A 209 47.38 20.84 65.88
CA SER A 209 46.85 22.14 66.32
C SER A 209 46.91 23.17 65.20
N ASP A 210 45.91 24.05 65.14
CA ASP A 210 45.69 24.96 64.01
C ASP A 210 46.93 25.80 63.66
N GLU A 211 47.70 26.24 64.65
CA GLU A 211 48.92 27.06 64.48
C GLU A 211 50.10 26.31 63.84
N TYR A 212 50.24 25.01 64.14
CA TYR A 212 51.40 24.20 63.74
C TYR A 212 51.06 23.13 62.71
N VAL A 213 49.89 23.22 62.04
CA VAL A 213 49.55 22.27 60.96
C VAL A 213 50.53 22.43 59.79
N PRO A 214 51.23 21.36 59.37
CA PRO A 214 52.10 21.39 58.20
C PRO A 214 51.26 21.50 56.93
N ARG A 215 51.46 22.56 56.17
CA ARG A 215 50.77 22.82 54.90
C ARG A 215 51.77 22.90 53.76
N VAL A 216 51.41 22.28 52.63
CA VAL A 216 52.28 22.16 51.47
C VAL A 216 51.99 23.29 50.49
N LEU A 217 53.01 24.08 50.18
CA LEU A 217 52.96 25.11 49.13
C LEU A 217 52.99 24.46 47.73
N VAL A 218 52.65 25.19 46.66
CA VAL A 218 52.66 24.62 45.30
C VAL A 218 54.04 24.12 44.86
N CYS A 219 55.10 24.64 45.44
CA CYS A 219 56.48 24.19 45.20
C CYS A 219 56.85 22.89 45.94
N GLY A 220 56.00 22.37 46.83
CA GLY A 220 56.26 21.18 47.65
C GLY A 220 56.86 21.44 49.04
N HIS A 221 57.44 22.62 49.29
CA HIS A 221 57.90 22.99 50.63
C HIS A 221 56.75 23.03 51.65
N THR A 222 57.03 22.60 52.88
CA THR A 222 56.05 22.55 53.96
C THR A 222 56.34 23.64 55.00
N LEU A 223 55.31 24.40 55.37
CA LEU A 223 55.35 25.42 56.43
C LEU A 223 54.19 25.21 57.40
N CYS A 224 54.31 25.68 58.64
CA CYS A 224 53.18 25.64 59.56
C CYS A 224 52.17 26.74 59.21
N THR A 225 50.89 26.55 59.55
CA THR A 225 49.84 27.55 59.33
C THR A 225 50.25 28.92 59.86
N SER A 226 50.80 29.02 61.08
CA SER A 226 51.20 30.29 61.69
C SER A 226 52.34 31.00 60.96
N CYS A 227 53.28 30.27 60.33
CA CYS A 227 54.30 30.89 59.50
C CYS A 227 53.75 31.33 58.14
N ILE A 228 52.77 30.61 57.59
CA ILE A 228 52.09 31.01 56.36
C ILE A 228 51.27 32.28 56.62
N GLU A 229 50.52 32.35 57.73
CA GLU A 229 49.77 33.54 58.15
C GLU A 229 50.64 34.79 58.24
N LYS A 230 51.88 34.65 58.74
CA LYS A 230 52.84 35.77 58.85
C LYS A 230 53.45 36.20 57.52
N LEU A 231 53.43 35.34 56.51
CA LEU A 231 54.07 35.56 55.21
C LEU A 231 53.05 35.84 54.08
N ASP A 232 51.77 35.63 54.34
CA ASP A 232 50.69 35.93 53.41
C ASP A 232 50.56 37.44 53.20
N VAL A 233 50.55 37.88 51.94
CA VAL A 233 50.39 39.29 51.56
C VAL A 233 48.99 39.60 51.03
N GLY A 234 48.01 38.72 51.29
CA GLY A 234 46.58 38.92 51.01
C GLY A 234 46.07 38.15 49.79
N ASP A 235 46.92 37.98 48.77
CA ASP A 235 46.61 37.20 47.55
C ASP A 235 47.47 35.93 47.43
N GLY A 236 48.24 35.60 48.47
CA GLY A 236 49.12 34.46 48.53
C GLY A 236 50.49 34.75 49.10
N ILE A 237 51.38 33.78 48.97
CA ILE A 237 52.68 33.73 49.64
C ILE A 237 53.80 33.39 48.65
N ARG A 238 54.95 34.06 48.77
CA ARG A 238 56.21 33.58 48.15
C ARG A 238 56.87 32.59 49.09
N CYS A 239 57.16 31.40 48.60
CA CYS A 239 57.93 30.41 49.36
C CYS A 239 59.27 31.03 49.83
N PRO A 240 59.60 31.00 51.12
CA PRO A 240 60.85 31.61 51.62
C PRO A 240 62.10 30.85 51.17
N PHE A 241 61.96 29.58 50.75
CA PHE A 241 63.08 28.73 50.34
C PHE A 241 63.40 28.85 48.84
N CYS A 242 62.37 28.81 47.97
CA CYS A 242 62.55 28.80 46.52
C CYS A 242 61.91 30.00 45.78
N ARG A 243 61.25 30.91 46.51
CA ARG A 243 60.59 32.12 46.00
C ARG A 243 59.42 31.89 45.02
N THR A 244 59.04 30.64 44.79
CA THR A 244 57.85 30.27 44.00
C THR A 244 56.58 30.83 44.65
N TRP A 245 55.75 31.47 43.83
CA TRP A 245 54.47 32.05 44.26
C TRP A 245 53.42 30.96 44.45
N THR A 246 52.75 30.98 45.59
CA THR A 246 51.59 30.13 45.91
C THR A 246 50.37 31.05 46.01
N ASN A 247 49.47 30.99 45.02
CA ASN A 247 48.21 31.71 45.08
C ASN A 247 47.23 30.95 45.99
N MET A 248 46.64 31.64 46.95
CA MET A 248 45.73 31.06 47.94
C MET A 248 44.79 32.13 48.48
N LYS A 249 43.48 31.83 48.49
CA LYS A 249 42.46 32.73 49.06
C LYS A 249 42.28 32.57 50.57
N ARG A 250 42.62 31.39 51.07
CA ARG A 250 42.47 30.96 52.46
C ARG A 250 43.57 29.95 52.76
N ILE A 251 44.13 29.99 53.96
CA ILE A 251 45.23 29.11 54.35
C ILE A 251 44.77 27.66 54.45
N GLU A 252 43.49 27.46 54.79
CA GLU A 252 42.86 26.14 54.84
C GLU A 252 42.82 25.43 53.48
N ALA A 253 42.91 26.19 52.37
CA ALA A 253 42.91 25.63 51.03
C ALA A 253 44.23 24.92 50.67
N LEU A 254 45.32 25.20 51.39
CA LEU A 254 46.57 24.48 51.21
C LEU A 254 46.45 23.07 51.82
N PRO A 255 46.87 22.02 51.08
CA PRO A 255 46.77 20.65 51.54
C PRO A 255 47.62 20.44 52.79
N LYS A 256 47.06 19.71 53.77
CA LYS A 256 47.80 19.27 54.96
C LYS A 256 48.80 18.18 54.56
N ASN A 257 50.01 18.25 55.08
CA ASN A 257 50.96 17.16 54.94
C ASN A 257 50.67 16.08 56.00
N PHE A 258 49.73 15.17 55.69
CA PHE A 258 49.36 14.10 56.62
C PHE A 258 50.50 13.12 56.91
N GLN A 259 51.50 13.02 56.05
CA GLN A 259 52.63 12.11 56.28
C GLN A 259 53.46 12.55 57.48
N ILE A 260 53.70 13.86 57.63
CA ILE A 260 54.42 14.43 58.79
C ILE A 260 53.61 14.28 60.07
N LEU A 261 52.27 14.28 59.98
CA LEU A 261 51.37 14.13 61.13
C LEU A 261 51.15 12.66 61.54
N GLN A 262 51.39 11.69 60.64
CA GLN A 262 51.14 10.26 60.88
C GLN A 262 52.40 9.47 61.28
N MET A 263 53.58 10.09 61.21
CA MET A 263 54.86 9.51 61.59
C MET A 263 55.34 10.16 62.87
#